data_AF-A0A8E5NJ91-F1
#
_entry.id   AF-A0A8E5NJ91-F1
#
_cell.length_a   1.000
_cell.length_b   1.000
_cell.length_c   1.000
_cell.angle_alpha   90.00
_cell.angle_beta   90.00
_cell.angle_gamma   90.00
#
_symmetry.space_group_name_H-M   'P 1'
#
loop_
_entity.id
_entity.type
_entity.pdbx_description
1 polymer ?
#
loop_
_entity_poly.entity_id
_entity_poly.type
_entity_poly.pdbx_seq_one_letter_code
_entity_poly.pdbx_strand_id
1 'polypeptide(L)'
;MKAALVLVSALAVIVVTAAEEKYTTKYDNVNLDEILANDRLLNKYTQCLLENDENNCTADGKELKSVIPDALSNECAKCNEKQKEGTKKVLKHLINHKPDIWAQLKAKYDPDGTYSKKYEDREKELHQ
;
A
#
# COMPACT_ATOMS: atom_id res chain seq x y z
N MET A 1 0.11 57.13 -41.32
CA MET A 1 1.32 56.35 -40.98
C MET A 1 1.71 56.78 -39.57
N LYS A 2 1.72 55.97 -38.51
CA LYS A 2 2.24 54.62 -38.36
C LYS A 2 1.49 53.94 -37.19
N ALA A 3 0.97 52.74 -37.41
CA ALA A 3 0.52 51.85 -36.35
C ALA A 3 1.75 51.11 -35.80
N ALA A 4 1.90 51.04 -34.48
CA ALA A 4 2.82 50.12 -33.84
C ALA A 4 2.02 49.29 -32.83
N LEU A 5 1.69 48.07 -33.24
CA LEU A 5 1.00 47.07 -32.43
C LEU A 5 1.86 46.70 -31.22
N VAL A 6 1.30 46.88 -30.03
CA VAL A 6 1.86 46.33 -28.78
C VAL A 6 1.50 44.85 -28.76
N LEU A 7 2.46 43.99 -29.10
CA LEU A 7 2.36 42.54 -28.94
C LEU A 7 2.53 42.20 -27.46
N VAL A 8 1.41 42.08 -26.74
CA VAL A 8 1.37 41.45 -25.41
C VAL A 8 1.43 39.95 -25.62
N SER A 9 2.62 39.38 -25.47
CA SER A 9 2.83 37.92 -25.45
C SER A 9 2.21 37.36 -24.17
N ALA A 10 1.03 36.76 -24.27
CA ALA A 10 0.44 35.97 -23.21
C ALA A 10 1.27 34.69 -23.00
N LEU A 11 2.06 34.62 -21.92
CA LEU A 11 2.60 33.35 -21.44
C LEU A 11 1.43 32.50 -20.94
N ALA A 12 1.00 31.52 -21.74
CA ALA A 12 0.14 30.46 -21.28
C ALA A 12 0.93 29.59 -20.28
N VAL A 13 0.66 29.76 -18.99
CA VAL A 13 1.15 28.84 -17.96
C VAL A 13 0.39 27.53 -18.14
N ILE A 14 1.03 26.56 -18.78
CA ILE A 14 0.53 25.19 -18.85
C ILE A 14 0.71 24.60 -17.45
N VAL A 15 -0.34 24.64 -16.64
CA VAL A 15 -0.40 23.89 -15.39
C VAL A 15 -0.59 22.43 -15.78
N VAL A 16 0.51 21.68 -15.84
CA VAL A 16 0.45 20.21 -15.95
C VAL A 16 -0.07 19.71 -14.61
N THR A 17 -1.36 19.42 -14.52
CA THR A 17 -1.89 18.64 -13.38
C THR A 17 -1.37 17.22 -13.54
N ALA A 18 -0.30 16.88 -12.81
CA ALA A 18 0.14 15.50 -12.68
C ALA A 18 -1.04 14.72 -12.09
N ALA A 19 -1.65 13.83 -12.89
CA ALA A 19 -2.62 12.89 -12.37
C ALA A 19 -1.90 12.02 -11.33
N GLU A 20 -2.33 12.07 -10.07
CA GLU A 20 -1.77 11.19 -9.04
C GLU A 20 -2.13 9.74 -9.40
N GLU A 21 -1.12 8.94 -9.73
CA GLU A 21 -1.32 7.50 -9.92
C GLU A 21 -1.76 6.87 -8.60
N LYS A 22 -2.94 6.25 -8.57
CA LYS A 22 -3.48 5.52 -7.41
C LYS A 22 -3.48 4.02 -7.69
N TYR A 23 -3.42 3.22 -6.63
CA TYR A 23 -3.63 1.78 -6.75
C TYR A 23 -5.06 1.46 -7.19
N THR A 24 -5.25 0.29 -7.81
CA THR A 24 -6.58 -0.13 -8.27
C THR A 24 -7.56 -0.25 -7.11
N THR A 25 -8.81 0.14 -7.32
CA THR A 25 -9.89 0.03 -6.34
C THR A 25 -10.70 -1.26 -6.52
N LYS A 26 -10.31 -2.13 -7.45
CA LYS A 26 -11.04 -3.35 -7.83
C LYS A 26 -11.29 -4.28 -6.64
N TYR A 27 -10.39 -4.29 -5.67
CA TYR A 27 -10.42 -5.20 -4.51
C TYR A 27 -10.72 -4.50 -3.18
N ASP A 28 -11.16 -3.24 -3.20
CA ASP A 28 -11.45 -2.48 -1.96
C ASP A 28 -12.63 -3.03 -1.15
N ASN A 29 -13.42 -3.95 -1.72
CA ASN A 29 -14.55 -4.60 -1.05
C ASN A 29 -14.24 -6.05 -0.62
N VAL A 30 -12.97 -6.46 -0.62
CA VAL A 30 -12.54 -7.73 -0.02
C VAL A 30 -12.90 -7.75 1.47
N ASN A 31 -13.49 -8.85 1.94
CA ASN A 31 -13.95 -8.97 3.33
C ASN A 31 -12.77 -9.27 4.27
N LEU A 32 -12.13 -8.21 4.77
CA LEU A 32 -11.01 -8.35 5.70
C LEU A 32 -11.39 -9.02 7.02
N ASP A 33 -12.63 -8.85 7.51
CA ASP A 33 -13.07 -9.51 8.76
C ASP A 33 -13.08 -11.02 8.63
N GLU A 34 -13.62 -11.52 7.52
CA GLU A 34 -13.67 -12.96 7.26
C GLU A 34 -12.27 -13.55 7.10
N ILE A 35 -11.36 -12.85 6.41
CA ILE A 35 -9.97 -13.31 6.23
C ILE A 35 -9.25 -13.35 7.58
N LEU A 36 -9.35 -12.29 8.38
CA LEU A 36 -8.65 -12.19 9.66
C LEU A 36 -9.24 -13.12 10.74
N ALA A 37 -10.53 -13.43 10.67
CA ALA A 37 -11.18 -14.37 11.59
C ALA A 37 -10.96 -15.84 11.21
N ASN A 38 -10.42 -16.14 10.02
CA ASN A 38 -10.27 -17.49 9.52
C ASN A 38 -8.80 -17.81 9.22
N ASP A 39 -8.17 -18.56 10.14
CA ASP A 39 -6.76 -18.95 10.03
C ASP A 39 -6.42 -19.64 8.71
N ARG A 40 -7.34 -20.42 8.13
CA ARG A 40 -7.11 -21.06 6.83
C ARG A 40 -7.01 -20.03 5.70
N LEU A 41 -7.87 -19.01 5.72
CA LEU A 41 -7.82 -17.93 4.71
C LEU A 41 -6.58 -17.07 4.94
N LEU A 42 -6.35 -16.62 6.17
CA LEU A 42 -5.19 -15.81 6.51
C LEU A 42 -3.87 -16.49 6.12
N ASN A 43 -3.74 -17.79 6.38
CA ASN A 43 -2.55 -18.55 6.01
C ASN A 43 -2.35 -18.63 4.49
N LYS A 44 -3.43 -18.69 3.69
CA LYS A 44 -3.30 -18.63 2.23
C LYS A 44 -2.79 -17.28 1.74
N TYR A 45 -3.30 -16.18 2.28
CA TYR A 45 -2.77 -14.84 1.95
C TYR A 45 -1.32 -14.71 2.40
N THR A 46 -1.00 -15.17 3.61
CA THR A 46 0.37 -15.15 4.14
C THR A 46 1.32 -15.95 3.25
N GLN A 47 0.94 -17.16 2.86
CA GLN A 47 1.73 -18.00 1.96
C GLN A 47 1.98 -17.31 0.62
N CYS A 48 0.94 -16.72 0.03
CA CYS A 48 1.07 -15.91 -1.18
C CYS A 48 2.12 -14.79 -1.04
N LEU A 49 2.10 -14.07 0.08
CA LEU A 49 3.02 -12.94 0.33
C LEU A 49 4.46 -13.40 0.60
N LEU A 50 4.65 -14.55 1.24
CA LEU A 50 5.98 -15.07 1.60
C LEU A 50 6.68 -15.82 0.47
N GLU A 51 5.93 -16.58 -0.33
CA GLU A 51 6.48 -17.37 -1.44
C GLU A 51 7.07 -16.45 -2.53
N ASN A 52 7.99 -16.98 -3.35
CA ASN A 52 8.54 -16.22 -4.47
C ASN A 52 7.64 -16.30 -5.70
N ASP A 53 6.99 -17.44 -5.92
CA ASP A 53 5.97 -17.57 -6.96
C ASP A 53 4.60 -17.11 -6.47
N GLU A 54 3.63 -17.11 -7.39
CA GLU A 54 2.27 -16.67 -7.15
C GLU A 54 1.25 -17.79 -7.36
N ASN A 55 1.68 -19.06 -7.34
CA ASN A 55 0.82 -20.19 -7.68
C ASN A 55 -0.34 -20.35 -6.70
N ASN A 56 -0.12 -19.95 -5.45
CA ASN A 56 -1.09 -20.05 -4.36
C ASN A 56 -1.86 -18.73 -4.10
N CYS A 57 -1.64 -17.70 -4.91
CA CYS A 57 -2.25 -16.39 -4.73
C CYS A 57 -3.61 -16.26 -5.43
N THR A 58 -4.58 -15.71 -4.71
CA THR A 58 -5.81 -15.15 -5.32
C THR A 58 -5.49 -13.88 -6.10
N ALA A 59 -6.40 -13.43 -6.96
CA ALA A 59 -6.17 -12.25 -7.79
C ALA A 59 -5.95 -10.96 -6.97
N ASP A 60 -6.63 -10.83 -5.84
CA ASP A 60 -6.44 -9.73 -4.90
C ASP A 60 -5.15 -9.90 -4.06
N GLY A 61 -4.78 -11.14 -3.71
CA GLY A 61 -3.50 -11.42 -3.06
C GLY A 61 -2.29 -11.07 -3.94
N LYS A 62 -2.38 -11.32 -5.26
CA LYS A 62 -1.35 -10.91 -6.23
C LYS A 62 -1.22 -9.38 -6.31
N GLU A 63 -2.34 -8.67 -6.37
CA GLU A 63 -2.34 -7.21 -6.35
C GLU A 63 -1.72 -6.68 -5.06
N LEU A 64 -2.12 -7.22 -3.90
CA LEU A 64 -1.54 -6.84 -2.62
C LEU A 64 -0.02 -7.09 -2.60
N LYS A 65 0.43 -8.26 -3.05
CA LYS A 65 1.84 -8.63 -3.12
C LYS A 65 2.66 -7.66 -3.98
N SER A 66 2.11 -7.21 -5.10
CA SER A 66 2.81 -6.33 -6.04
C SER A 66 2.93 -4.89 -5.54
N VAL A 67 1.94 -4.40 -4.79
CA VAL A 67 1.93 -3.00 -4.30
C VAL A 67 2.66 -2.81 -2.98
N ILE A 68 2.83 -3.85 -2.15
CA ILE A 68 3.48 -3.73 -0.82
C ILE A 68 4.86 -3.04 -0.88
N PRO A 69 5.80 -3.43 -1.78
CA PRO A 69 7.13 -2.80 -1.80
C PRO A 69 7.07 -1.29 -2.11
N ASP A 70 6.22 -0.89 -3.05
CA ASP A 70 6.02 0.52 -3.41
C ASP A 70 5.34 1.29 -2.25
N ALA A 71 4.30 0.71 -1.64
CA ALA A 71 3.59 1.30 -0.51
C ALA A 71 4.49 1.51 0.73
N LEU A 72 5.40 0.58 1.00
CA LEU A 72 6.39 0.72 2.08
C LEU A 72 7.36 1.87 1.81
N SER A 73 7.83 1.99 0.56
CA SER A 73 8.74 3.06 0.12
C SER A 73 8.09 4.45 0.20
N ASN A 74 6.85 4.57 -0.28
CA ASN A 74 6.16 5.85 -0.45
C ASN A 74 5.11 6.19 0.62
N GLU A 75 5.04 5.42 1.72
CA GLU A 75 4.07 5.63 2.80
C GLU A 75 2.61 5.51 2.35
N CYS A 76 2.33 4.59 1.42
CA CYS A 76 1.00 4.39 0.86
C CYS A 76 0.45 5.66 0.18
N ALA A 77 1.30 6.50 -0.43
CA ALA A 77 0.89 7.75 -1.08
C ALA A 77 -0.15 7.53 -2.20
N LYS A 78 -0.10 6.35 -2.83
CA LYS A 78 -1.02 5.92 -3.89
C LYS A 78 -2.29 5.23 -3.35
N CYS A 79 -2.39 5.02 -2.04
CA CYS A 79 -3.53 4.37 -1.41
C CYS A 79 -4.70 5.32 -1.23
N ASN A 80 -5.91 4.80 -1.40
CA ASN A 80 -7.13 5.50 -0.97
C ASN A 80 -7.42 5.26 0.52
N GLU A 81 -8.43 5.93 1.06
CA GLU A 81 -8.77 5.84 2.48
C GLU A 81 -9.19 4.42 2.91
N LYS A 82 -9.95 3.69 2.08
CA LYS A 82 -10.33 2.30 2.38
C LYS A 82 -9.10 1.39 2.50
N GLN A 83 -8.12 1.55 1.61
CA GLN A 83 -6.88 0.78 1.62
C GLN A 83 -6.03 1.11 2.85
N LYS A 84 -5.97 2.37 3.27
CA LYS A 84 -5.27 2.78 4.50
C LYS A 84 -5.94 2.21 5.74
N GLU A 85 -7.25 2.31 5.84
CA GLU A 85 -8.03 1.75 6.95
C GLU A 85 -7.92 0.21 7.01
N GLY A 86 -8.03 -0.44 5.86
CA GLY A 86 -7.84 -1.88 5.72
C GLY A 86 -6.44 -2.32 6.13
N THR A 87 -5.41 -1.61 5.68
CA THR A 87 -4.01 -1.85 6.07
C THR A 87 -3.83 -1.71 7.58
N LYS A 88 -4.37 -0.64 8.19
CA LYS A 88 -4.31 -0.43 9.64
C LYS A 88 -4.94 -1.60 10.40
N LYS A 89 -6.11 -2.08 9.94
CA LYS A 89 -6.81 -3.21 10.55
C LYS A 89 -6.01 -4.51 10.46
N VAL A 90 -5.49 -4.82 9.27
CA VAL A 90 -4.68 -6.03 9.04
C VAL A 90 -3.40 -5.98 9.89
N LEU A 91 -2.67 -4.86 9.86
CA LEU A 91 -1.45 -4.68 10.66
C LEU A 91 -1.74 -4.86 12.15
N LYS A 92 -2.79 -4.21 12.68
CA LYS A 92 -3.19 -4.37 14.09
C LYS A 92 -3.45 -5.84 14.44
N HIS A 93 -4.16 -6.57 13.59
CA HIS A 93 -4.43 -7.98 13.84
C HIS A 93 -3.14 -8.82 13.82
N LEU A 94 -2.29 -8.63 12.82
CA LEU A 94 -1.05 -9.40 12.68
C LEU A 94 -0.08 -9.14 13.84
N ILE A 95 0.09 -7.88 14.24
CA ILE A 95 0.98 -7.47 15.34
C ILE A 95 0.54 -8.10 16.67
N ASN A 96 -0.76 -8.05 17.00
CA ASN A 96 -1.24 -8.47 18.32
C ASN A 96 -1.62 -9.95 18.43
N HIS A 97 -2.07 -10.56 17.32
CA HIS A 97 -2.62 -11.92 17.35
C HIS A 97 -1.81 -12.93 16.55
N LYS A 98 -0.95 -12.49 15.62
CA LYS A 98 -0.16 -13.36 14.75
C LYS A 98 1.30 -12.88 14.65
N PRO A 99 2.02 -12.69 15.79
CA PRO A 99 3.36 -12.12 15.80
C PRO A 99 4.36 -12.92 14.95
N ASP A 100 4.22 -14.24 14.87
CA ASP A 100 5.08 -15.10 14.05
C ASP A 100 4.90 -14.84 12.54
N ILE A 101 3.66 -14.60 12.10
CA ILE A 101 3.36 -14.22 10.70
C ILE A 101 3.90 -12.82 10.42
N TRP A 102 3.70 -11.89 11.37
CA TRP A 102 4.20 -10.54 11.25
C TRP A 102 5.72 -10.49 11.11
N ALA A 103 6.45 -11.26 11.93
CA ALA A 103 7.91 -11.37 11.85
C ALA A 103 8.39 -11.90 10.50
N GLN A 104 7.72 -12.92 9.94
CA GLN A 104 8.05 -13.47 8.62
C GLN A 104 7.83 -12.45 7.50
N LEU A 105 6.72 -11.69 7.54
CA LEU A 105 6.43 -10.66 6.57
C LEU A 105 7.47 -9.52 6.63
N LYS A 106 7.86 -9.09 7.83
CA LYS A 106 8.94 -8.11 8.00
C LYS A 106 10.25 -8.61 7.39
N ALA A 107 10.66 -9.84 7.70
CA ALA A 107 11.86 -10.43 7.12
C ALA A 107 11.83 -10.52 5.58
N LYS A 108 10.64 -10.72 4.99
CA LYS A 108 10.45 -10.80 3.54
C LYS A 108 10.53 -9.44 2.84
N TYR A 109 9.85 -8.43 3.37
CA TYR A 109 9.67 -7.13 2.70
C TYR A 109 10.61 -6.04 3.20
N ASP A 110 11.28 -6.27 4.34
CA ASP A 110 12.18 -5.33 5.00
C ASP A 110 13.42 -6.05 5.58
N PRO A 111 14.22 -6.74 4.73
CA PRO A 111 15.36 -7.54 5.20
C PRO A 111 16.48 -6.72 5.84
N ASP A 112 16.57 -5.42 5.53
CA ASP A 112 17.55 -4.48 6.08
C ASP A 112 17.01 -3.66 7.27
N GLY A 113 15.72 -3.80 7.60
CA GLY A 113 15.09 -3.11 8.71
C GLY A 113 14.78 -1.63 8.45
N THR A 114 14.93 -1.15 7.22
CA THR A 114 14.72 0.25 6.84
C THR A 114 13.28 0.70 7.15
N TYR A 115 12.29 -0.10 6.79
CA TYR A 115 10.87 0.23 7.00
C TYR A 115 10.43 -0.02 8.43
N SER A 116 10.96 -1.05 9.10
CA SER A 116 10.68 -1.35 10.50
C SER A 116 11.09 -0.17 11.38
N LYS A 117 12.24 0.44 11.10
CA LYS A 117 12.65 1.68 11.77
C LYS A 117 11.76 2.86 11.41
N LYS A 118 11.41 3.02 10.12
CA LYS A 118 10.56 4.11 9.64
C LYS A 118 9.16 4.10 10.27
N TYR A 119 8.59 2.92 10.49
CA TYR A 119 7.23 2.74 10.99
C TYR A 119 7.16 2.27 12.46
N GLU A 120 8.26 2.32 13.21
CA GLU A 120 8.35 1.81 14.57
C GLU A 120 7.28 2.40 15.50
N ASP A 121 7.07 3.72 15.44
CA ASP A 121 6.07 4.40 16.27
C ASP A 121 4.65 3.96 15.91
N ARG A 122 4.37 3.78 14.61
CA ARG A 122 3.08 3.26 14.14
C ARG A 122 2.86 1.82 14.60
N GLU A 123 3.90 0.98 14.58
CA GLU A 123 3.83 -0.39 15.07
C GLU A 123 3.53 -0.40 16.58
N LYS A 124 4.20 0.43 17.37
CA LYS A 124 3.94 0.59 18.81
C LYS A 124 2.52 1.08 19.11
N GLU A 125 2.00 2.02 18.34
CA GLU A 125 0.62 2.51 18.48
C GLU A 125 -0.43 1.41 18.20
N LEU A 126 -0.12 0.49 17.29
CA LEU A 126 -1.00 -0.61 16.93
C LEU A 126 -0.89 -1.80 17.90
N HIS A 127 0.23 -1.93 18.62
CA HIS A 127 0.45 -2.93 19.66
C HIS A 127 -0.29 -2.51 20.94
N GLN A 128 -1.52 -3.00 21.11
CA GLN A 128 -2.47 -2.60 22.16
C GLN A 128 -3.07 -3.82 22.84
#